data_AF-A0A354T8I0-F1
#
_entry.id   AF-A0A354T8I0-F1
#
_cell.length_a   1.000
_cell.length_b   1.000
_cell.length_c   1.000
_cell.angle_alpha   90.00
_cell.angle_beta   90.00
_cell.angle_gamma   90.00
#
_symmetry.space_group_name_H-M   'P 1'
#
loop_
_entity.id
_entity.type
_entity.pdbx_description
1 polymer ?
#
loop_
_entity_poly.entity_id
_entity_poly.type
_entity_poly.pdbx_seq_one_letter_code
_entity_poly.pdbx_strand_id
1 'polypeptide(L)'
;MPQAMDLLWDIHQQGQISSANQTADRAENKADATVAEIARLQRRIERLALCCQSLWELLREKHGLTEDELQSRILEIDLRDGTTDGKIRTQIVDCPSCGSKTNTKRSLCVICGAPLPLKHTFEV
;
A
#
# COMPACT_ATOMS: atom_id res chain seq x y z
N MET A 1 -15.71 -27.85 53.58
CA MET A 1 -15.41 -28.29 52.21
C MET A 1 -16.04 -27.44 51.07
N PRO A 2 -16.73 -26.28 51.27
CA PRO A 2 -17.09 -25.41 50.13
C PRO A 2 -16.04 -24.34 49.79
N GLN A 3 -15.35 -23.76 50.78
CA GLN A 3 -14.43 -22.62 50.59
C GLN A 3 -13.17 -22.93 49.76
N ALA A 4 -12.74 -24.19 49.70
CA ALA A 4 -11.56 -24.58 48.94
C ALA A 4 -11.82 -24.59 47.41
N MET A 5 -13.06 -24.88 46.99
CA MET A 5 -13.42 -24.81 45.57
C MET A 5 -13.49 -23.37 45.08
N ASP A 6 -14.01 -22.45 45.89
CA ASP A 6 -14.08 -21.02 45.56
C ASP A 6 -12.68 -20.42 45.38
N LEU A 7 -11.73 -20.75 46.27
CA LEU A 7 -10.34 -20.30 46.16
C LEU A 7 -9.64 -20.80 44.89
N LEU A 8 -9.86 -22.07 44.53
CA LEU A 8 -9.29 -22.65 43.31
C LEU A 8 -9.89 -22.03 42.04
N TRP A 9 -11.18 -21.71 42.08
CA TRP A 9 -11.88 -21.02 41.01
C TRP A 9 -11.40 -19.57 40.84
N ASP A 10 -11.21 -18.83 41.94
CA ASP A 10 -10.68 -17.47 41.91
C ASP A 10 -9.27 -17.42 41.33
N ILE A 11 -8.39 -18.35 41.72
CA ILE A 11 -7.03 -18.44 41.16
C ILE A 11 -7.07 -18.72 39.66
N HIS A 12 -7.95 -19.63 39.23
CA HIS A 12 -8.11 -19.96 37.81
C HIS A 12 -8.70 -18.78 37.02
N GLN A 13 -9.70 -18.08 37.56
CA GLN A 13 -10.25 -16.87 36.96
C GLN A 13 -9.19 -15.77 36.85
N GLN A 14 -8.41 -15.53 37.90
CA GLN A 14 -7.40 -14.48 37.91
C GLN A 14 -6.26 -14.79 36.93
N GLY A 15 -5.91 -16.07 36.76
CA GLY A 15 -5.01 -16.52 35.70
C GLY A 15 -5.56 -16.26 34.29
N GLN A 16 -6.83 -16.59 34.04
CA GLN A 16 -7.48 -16.30 32.75
C GLN A 16 -7.56 -14.79 32.47
N ILE A 17 -7.96 -13.97 33.44
CA ILE A 17 -8.02 -12.51 33.31
C ILE A 17 -6.62 -11.95 33.03
N SER A 18 -5.60 -12.42 33.75
CA SER A 18 -4.21 -12.00 33.49
C SER A 18 -3.76 -12.35 32.07
N SER A 19 -4.09 -13.55 31.57
CA SER A 19 -3.75 -13.96 30.21
C SER A 19 -4.50 -13.16 29.14
N ALA A 20 -5.76 -12.81 29.40
CA ALA A 20 -6.58 -11.96 28.53
C ALA A 20 -6.01 -10.54 28.46
N ASN A 21 -5.66 -9.95 29.61
CA ASN A 21 -5.03 -8.64 29.69
C ASN A 21 -3.69 -8.63 28.94
N GLN A 22 -2.82 -9.63 29.17
CA GLN A 22 -1.55 -9.75 28.45
C GLN A 22 -1.74 -9.87 26.93
N THR A 23 -2.81 -10.54 26.47
CA THR A 23 -3.12 -10.67 25.05
C THR A 23 -3.61 -9.33 24.49
N ALA A 24 -4.45 -8.61 25.22
CA ALA A 24 -4.91 -7.27 24.86
C ALA A 24 -3.75 -6.28 24.78
N ASP A 25 -2.87 -6.25 25.80
CA ASP A 25 -1.69 -5.38 25.83
C ASP A 25 -0.77 -5.66 24.63
N ARG A 26 -0.55 -6.93 24.27
CA ARG A 26 0.24 -7.29 23.09
C ARG A 26 -0.39 -6.82 21.79
N ALA A 27 -1.72 -6.94 21.68
CA ALA A 27 -2.45 -6.49 20.50
C ALA A 27 -2.38 -4.96 20.37
N GLU A 28 -2.56 -4.23 21.47
CA GLU A 28 -2.43 -2.77 21.53
C GLU A 28 -1.01 -2.31 21.14
N ASN A 29 0.02 -2.86 21.77
CA ASN A 29 1.41 -2.55 21.43
C ASN A 29 1.73 -2.85 19.95
N LYS A 30 1.17 -3.93 19.39
CA LYS A 30 1.34 -4.27 17.98
C LYS A 30 0.62 -3.28 17.07
N ALA A 31 -0.57 -2.81 17.45
CA ALA A 31 -1.31 -1.79 16.72
C ALA A 31 -0.53 -0.47 16.71
N ASP A 32 -0.06 0.00 17.86
CA ASP A 32 0.73 1.23 17.99
C ASP A 32 2.03 1.16 17.18
N ALA A 33 2.75 0.04 17.23
CA ALA A 33 3.94 -0.17 16.42
C ALA A 33 3.64 -0.12 14.91
N THR A 34 2.48 -0.64 14.49
CA THR A 34 2.05 -0.62 13.09
C THR A 34 1.68 0.79 12.65
N VAL A 35 0.98 1.55 13.49
CA VAL A 35 0.65 2.96 13.24
C VAL A 35 1.93 3.80 13.11
N ALA A 36 2.90 3.60 14.00
CA ALA A 36 4.19 4.28 13.94
C ALA A 36 4.96 3.95 12.65
N GLU A 37 4.91 2.69 12.19
CA GLU A 37 5.53 2.27 10.94
C GLU A 37 4.85 2.90 9.72
N ILE A 38 3.51 2.97 9.69
CA ILE A 38 2.77 3.66 8.63
C ILE A 38 3.18 5.13 8.57
N ALA A 39 3.23 5.82 9.71
CA ALA A 39 3.67 7.22 9.77
C ALA A 39 5.12 7.39 9.29
N ARG A 40 6.00 6.42 9.57
CA ARG A 40 7.38 6.41 9.06
C ARG A 40 7.43 6.22 7.55
N LEU A 41 6.62 5.32 6.99
CA LEU A 41 6.52 5.09 5.55
C LEU A 41 5.95 6.32 4.83
N GLN A 42 4.92 6.97 5.38
CA GLN A 42 4.36 8.21 4.86
C GLN A 42 5.44 9.31 4.74
N ARG A 43 6.20 9.57 5.81
CA ARG A 43 7.31 10.54 5.77
C ARG A 43 8.38 10.19 4.73
N ARG A 44 8.67 8.90 4.53
CA ARG A 44 9.62 8.45 3.49
C ARG A 44 9.08 8.70 2.09
N ILE A 45 7.79 8.46 1.86
CA ILE A 45 7.12 8.74 0.59
C ILE A 45 7.09 10.24 0.31
N GLU A 46 6.74 11.07 1.28
CA GLU A 46 6.76 12.54 1.16
C GLU A 46 8.15 13.06 0.78
N ARG A 47 9.19 12.56 1.47
CA ARG A 47 10.58 12.92 1.14
C ARG A 47 10.97 12.46 -0.27
N LEU A 48 10.58 11.26 -0.67
CA LEU A 48 10.84 10.76 -2.03
C LEU A 48 10.13 11.62 -3.08
N ALA A 49 8.85 11.95 -2.86
CA ALA A 49 8.07 12.80 -3.74
C ALA A 49 8.72 14.18 -3.89
N LEU A 50 9.18 14.79 -2.79
CA LEU A 50 9.91 16.04 -2.83
C LEU A 50 11.21 15.93 -3.65
N CYS A 51 12.00 14.88 -3.45
CA CYS A 51 13.20 14.65 -4.25
C CYS A 51 12.88 14.48 -5.75
N CYS A 52 11.85 13.70 -6.10
CA CYS A 52 11.40 13.54 -7.48
C CYS A 52 10.93 14.86 -8.09
N GLN A 53 10.18 15.67 -7.35
CA GLN A 53 9.76 17.00 -7.78
C GLN A 53 10.96 17.91 -8.05
N SER A 54 11.93 17.96 -7.13
CA SER A 54 13.14 18.76 -7.32
C SER A 54 13.97 18.28 -8.53
N LEU A 55 14.06 16.97 -8.76
CA LEU A 55 14.71 16.42 -9.95
C LEU A 55 13.97 16.84 -11.23
N TRP A 56 12.64 16.79 -11.23
CA TRP A 56 11.82 17.22 -12.36
C TRP A 56 12.02 18.71 -12.67
N GLU A 57 11.95 19.58 -11.65
CA GLU A 57 12.15 21.02 -11.82
C GLU A 57 13.54 21.33 -12.39
N LEU A 58 14.60 20.69 -11.89
CA LEU A 58 15.95 20.84 -12.42
C LEU A 58 16.05 20.41 -13.90
N LEU A 59 15.40 19.30 -14.27
CA LEU A 59 15.40 18.81 -15.65
C LEU A 59 14.61 19.75 -16.57
N ARG A 60 13.43 20.21 -16.13
CA ARG A 60 12.61 21.17 -16.86
C ARG A 60 13.35 22.48 -17.08
N GLU A 61 13.97 23.04 -16.05
CA GLU A 61 14.70 24.31 -16.13
C GLU A 61 15.93 24.23 -17.05
N LYS A 62 16.68 23.11 -17.00
CA LYS A 62 17.92 22.96 -17.78
C LYS A 62 17.71 22.48 -19.22
N HIS A 63 16.64 21.74 -19.48
CA HIS A 63 16.42 21.06 -20.76
C HIS A 63 15.12 21.46 -21.46
N GLY A 64 14.28 22.29 -20.84
CA GLY A 64 13.02 22.73 -21.44
C GLY A 64 11.98 21.62 -21.62
N LEU A 65 12.10 20.52 -20.86
CA LEU A 65 11.17 19.39 -20.94
C LEU A 65 9.77 19.81 -20.49
N THR A 66 8.76 19.25 -21.15
CA THR A 66 7.36 19.53 -20.87
C THR A 66 6.72 18.44 -20.01
N GLU A 67 5.67 18.79 -19.28
CA GLU A 67 4.91 17.83 -18.47
C GLU A 67 4.33 16.70 -19.34
N ASP A 68 3.91 17.01 -20.57
CA ASP A 68 3.39 16.02 -21.53
C ASP A 68 4.43 14.97 -21.94
N GLU A 69 5.69 15.39 -22.10
CA GLU A 69 6.81 14.47 -22.38
C GLU A 69 7.11 13.57 -21.18
N LEU A 70 7.08 14.13 -19.97
CA LEU A 70 7.25 13.35 -18.74
C LEU A 70 6.12 12.31 -18.59
N GLN A 71 4.87 12.73 -18.77
CA GLN A 71 3.71 11.85 -18.70
C GLN A 71 3.79 10.73 -19.75
N SER A 72 4.15 11.07 -20.98
CA SER A 72 4.35 10.09 -22.06
C SER A 72 5.44 9.08 -21.72
N ARG A 73 6.54 9.54 -21.12
CA ARG A 73 7.65 8.68 -20.69
C ARG A 73 7.26 7.76 -19.52
N ILE A 74 6.48 8.24 -18.57
CA ILE A 74 5.94 7.42 -17.48
C ILE A 74 5.09 6.28 -18.04
N LEU A 75 4.18 6.59 -18.97
CA LEU A 75 3.36 5.58 -19.64
C LEU A 75 4.20 4.57 -20.42
N GLU A 76 5.20 5.05 -21.16
CA GLU A 76 6.12 4.19 -21.89
C GLU A 76 6.86 3.21 -20.96
N ILE A 77 7.39 3.69 -19.84
CA ILE A 77 8.11 2.86 -18.86
C ILE A 77 7.17 1.85 -18.19
N ASP A 78 5.96 2.28 -17.81
CA ASP A 78 4.95 1.39 -17.23
C ASP A 78 4.60 0.22 -18.17
N LEU A 79 4.44 0.52 -19.46
CA LEU A 79 4.14 -0.51 -20.46
C LEU A 79 5.31 -1.46 -20.71
N ARG A 80 6.57 -1.00 -20.56
CA ARG A 80 7.78 -1.82 -20.73
C ARG A 80 7.96 -2.85 -19.60
N ASP A 81 7.59 -2.53 -18.37
CA ASP A 81 7.76 -3.45 -17.22
C ASP A 81 6.85 -4.69 -17.35
N GLY A 82 5.80 -4.60 -18.16
CA GLY A 82 4.92 -5.73 -18.48
C GLY A 82 5.52 -6.80 -19.42
N THR A 83 6.69 -6.56 -20.03
CA THR A 83 7.27 -7.43 -21.08
C THR A 83 8.29 -8.44 -20.60
N THR A 84 8.84 -8.29 -19.38
CA THR A 84 10.03 -9.05 -18.96
C THR A 84 9.75 -10.50 -18.52
N ASP A 85 8.48 -10.87 -18.26
CA ASP A 85 8.17 -12.18 -17.63
C ASP A 85 7.35 -13.15 -18.51
N GLY A 86 7.37 -12.97 -19.84
CA GLY A 86 7.02 -13.99 -20.86
C GLY A 86 5.59 -14.58 -20.85
N LYS A 87 4.77 -14.31 -19.83
CA LYS A 87 3.45 -14.89 -19.64
C LYS A 87 2.53 -13.81 -19.04
N ILE A 88 1.63 -13.33 -19.89
CA ILE A 88 0.40 -12.55 -19.67
C ILE A 88 0.42 -11.39 -20.68
N ARG A 89 -0.48 -11.48 -21.67
CA ARG A 89 -0.79 -10.37 -22.57
C ARG A 89 -1.54 -9.31 -21.77
N THR A 90 -0.80 -8.37 -21.21
CA THR A 90 -1.35 -7.12 -20.69
C THR A 90 -2.27 -6.50 -21.74
N GLN A 91 -3.55 -6.30 -21.42
CA GLN A 91 -4.42 -5.50 -22.27
C GLN A 91 -4.27 -4.04 -21.85
N ILE A 92 -4.15 -3.16 -22.85
CA ILE A 92 -4.15 -1.72 -22.63
C ILE A 92 -5.62 -1.29 -22.53
N VAL A 93 -5.96 -0.65 -21.41
CA VAL A 93 -7.27 -0.05 -21.17
C VAL A 93 -7.11 1.44 -20.92
N ASP A 94 -8.13 2.22 -21.21
CA ASP A 94 -8.13 3.65 -20.89
C ASP A 94 -8.72 3.84 -19.48
N CYS A 95 -8.06 4.65 -18.66
CA CYS A 95 -8.53 4.97 -17.30
C CYS A 95 -9.87 5.72 -17.38
N PRO A 96 -10.93 5.29 -16.68
CA PRO A 96 -12.22 5.97 -16.72
C PRO A 96 -12.20 7.36 -16.07
N SER A 97 -11.21 7.66 -15.22
CA SER A 97 -11.12 8.94 -14.52
C SER A 97 -10.32 10.00 -15.28
N CYS A 98 -9.22 9.63 -15.96
CA CYS A 98 -8.34 10.59 -16.63
C CYS A 98 -8.09 10.30 -18.12
N GLY A 99 -8.63 9.20 -18.65
CA GLY A 99 -8.45 8.79 -20.05
C GLY A 99 -7.05 8.26 -20.40
N SER A 100 -6.10 8.24 -19.45
CA SER A 100 -4.75 7.75 -19.71
C SER A 100 -4.73 6.24 -19.95
N LYS A 101 -3.87 5.80 -20.88
CA LYS A 101 -3.65 4.38 -21.17
C LYS A 101 -2.97 3.70 -19.99
N THR A 102 -3.47 2.55 -19.60
CA THR A 102 -2.94 1.79 -18.46
C THR A 102 -3.12 0.29 -18.67
N ASN A 103 -2.46 -0.50 -17.81
CA ASN A 103 -2.45 -1.95 -17.87
C ASN A 103 -3.57 -2.55 -16.99
N THR A 104 -4.29 -3.55 -17.50
CA THR A 104 -5.33 -4.30 -16.75
C THR A 104 -4.84 -5.00 -15.48
N LYS A 105 -3.53 -5.21 -15.30
CA LYS A 105 -2.95 -5.78 -14.07
C LYS A 105 -2.95 -4.81 -12.89
N ARG A 106 -3.04 -3.50 -13.13
CA ARG A 106 -2.98 -2.49 -12.06
C ARG A 106 -4.37 -2.29 -11.45
N SER A 107 -4.42 -2.18 -10.13
CA SER A 107 -5.62 -1.75 -9.41
C SER A 107 -5.82 -0.24 -9.41
N LEU A 108 -4.75 0.54 -9.65
CA LEU A 108 -4.75 2.00 -9.64
C LEU A 108 -4.08 2.55 -10.92
N CYS A 109 -4.59 3.67 -11.43
CA CYS A 109 -3.97 4.37 -12.56
C CYS A 109 -2.59 4.92 -12.17
N VAL A 110 -1.59 4.72 -13.04
CA VAL A 110 -0.22 5.23 -12.81
C VAL A 110 -0.12 6.76 -12.93
N ILE A 111 -1.07 7.40 -13.61
CA ILE A 111 -1.10 8.85 -13.81
C ILE A 111 -1.91 9.54 -12.72
N CYS A 112 -3.20 9.22 -12.58
CA CYS A 112 -4.09 9.93 -11.65
C CYS A 112 -4.32 9.22 -10.31
N GLY A 113 -3.85 7.98 -10.14
CA GLY A 113 -4.05 7.20 -8.92
C GLY A 113 -5.48 6.65 -8.72
N ALA A 114 -6.42 6.93 -9.61
CA ALA A 114 -7.81 6.46 -9.48
C ALA A 114 -7.91 4.92 -9.60
N PRO A 115 -8.86 4.28 -8.89
CA PRO A 115 -9.13 2.85 -9.05
C PRO A 115 -9.51 2.50 -10.48
N LEU A 116 -8.92 1.43 -11.00
CA LEU A 116 -9.22 0.90 -12.33
C LEU A 116 -10.26 -0.23 -12.24
N PRO A 117 -11.20 -0.31 -13.19
CA PRO A 117 -12.13 -1.43 -13.26
C PRO A 117 -11.35 -2.68 -13.67
N LEU A 118 -10.99 -3.50 -12.68
CA LEU A 118 -10.40 -4.80 -12.92
C LEU A 118 -11.43 -5.68 -13.64
N LYS A 119 -11.09 -6.18 -14.83
CA LYS A 119 -11.84 -7.29 -15.43
C LYS A 119 -11.51 -8.55 -14.63
N HIS A 120 -12.32 -8.88 -13.63
CA HIS A 120 -12.13 -10.04 -12.77
C HIS A 120 -12.01 -11.35 -13.57
N THR A 121 -11.13 -12.25 -13.13
CA THR A 121 -11.30 -13.69 -13.36
C THR A 121 -10.76 -14.38 -12.11
N PHE A 122 -11.64 -15.00 -11.33
CA PHE A 122 -11.26 -15.83 -10.20
C PHE A 122 -10.19 -16.85 -10.63
N GLU A 123 -9.05 -16.88 -9.93
CA GLU A 123 -8.15 -18.04 -9.84
C GLU A 123 -7.47 -18.02 -8.46
N VAL A 124 -8.07 -18.83 -7.57
CA VAL A 124 -7.70 -19.33 -6.22
C VAL A 124 -6.85 -18.44 -5.30
#